data_AF-A0A496W246-F1
#
_entry.id   AF-A0A496W246-F1
#
_cell.length_a   1.000
_cell.length_b   1.000
_cell.length_c   1.000
_cell.angle_alpha   90.00
_cell.angle_beta   90.00
_cell.angle_gamma   90.00
#
_symmetry.space_group_name_H-M   'P 1'
#
loop_
_entity.id
_entity.type
_entity.pdbx_description
1 polymer ?
#
loop_
_entity_poly.entity_id
_entity_poly.type
_entity_poly.pdbx_seq_one_letter_code
_entity_poly.pdbx_strand_id
1 'polypeptide(L)'
;MFIVYCLLFIVYCLLFIVNCLLLIVNLKNMQVIYNPKCSKCRTLEKELDTHGVSWEKLTYLETGISSERIAELFDQYEGDWRNLVREKESVFKEAGLNPKDMSRDEMMAFLVEHPIAIQRPIVIKGKQIIIARDEAGIKQAID
;
A
#
# COMPACT_ATOMS: atom_id res chain seq x y z
N MET A 1 39.80 13.44 32.49
CA MET A 1 38.68 14.32 32.08
C MET A 1 38.41 14.23 30.57
N PHE A 2 39.42 14.42 29.72
CA PHE A 2 39.27 14.41 28.25
C PHE A 2 38.67 13.12 27.64
N ILE A 3 39.08 11.96 28.17
CA ILE A 3 38.59 10.65 27.70
C ILE A 3 37.09 10.46 27.94
N VAL A 4 36.57 10.96 29.06
CA VAL A 4 35.16 10.82 29.44
C VAL A 4 34.26 11.66 28.53
N TYR A 5 34.68 12.88 28.19
CA TYR A 5 33.96 13.73 27.24
C TYR A 5 33.97 13.17 25.82
N CYS A 6 35.07 12.55 25.39
CA CYS A 6 35.16 11.91 24.09
C CYS A 6 34.21 10.71 23.97
N LEU A 7 34.14 9.86 25.00
CA LEU A 7 33.21 8.73 25.05
C LEU A 7 31.74 9.19 25.06
N LEU A 8 31.41 10.24 25.83
CA LEU A 8 30.08 10.85 25.82
C LEU A 8 29.70 11.36 24.43
N PHE A 9 30.61 12.08 23.75
CA PHE A 9 30.35 12.60 22.40
C PHE A 9 30.10 11.48 21.38
N ILE A 10 30.85 10.38 21.45
CA ILE A 10 30.65 9.20 20.58
C ILE A 10 29.27 8.57 20.82
N VAL A 11 28.85 8.42 22.09
CA VAL A 11 27.54 7.87 22.43
C VAL A 11 26.41 8.78 21.94
N TYR A 12 26.52 10.11 22.10
CA TYR A 12 25.55 11.05 21.57
C TYR A 12 25.48 11.04 20.04
N CYS A 13 26.62 10.93 19.37
CA CYS A 13 26.68 10.83 17.91
C CYS A 13 26.03 9.52 17.42
N LEU A 14 26.29 8.39 18.10
CA LEU A 14 25.64 7.11 17.82
C LEU A 14 24.13 7.17 18.07
N LEU A 15 23.68 7.77 19.17
CA LEU A 15 22.26 7.97 19.46
C LEU A 15 21.58 8.86 18.41
N PHE A 16 22.25 9.91 17.95
CA PHE A 16 21.75 10.77 16.89
C PHE A 16 21.67 10.03 15.55
N ILE A 17 22.67 9.22 15.21
CA ILE A 17 22.64 8.38 14.00
C ILE A 17 21.52 7.35 14.07
N VAL A 18 21.33 6.68 15.21
CA VAL A 18 20.25 5.70 15.40
C VAL A 18 18.88 6.38 15.37
N ASN A 19 18.70 7.54 16.00
CA ASN A 19 17.45 8.30 15.93
C ASN A 19 17.19 8.85 14.51
N CYS A 20 18.22 9.30 13.81
CA CYS A 20 18.12 9.75 12.42
C CYS A 20 17.78 8.58 11.50
N LEU A 21 18.38 7.40 11.72
CA LEU A 21 18.06 6.17 11.00
C LEU A 21 16.62 5.73 11.29
N LEU A 22 16.18 5.76 12.54
CA LEU A 22 14.80 5.50 12.95
C LEU A 22 13.83 6.48 12.29
N LEU A 23 14.18 7.77 12.19
CA LEU A 23 13.38 8.79 11.53
C LEU A 23 13.29 8.55 10.02
N ILE A 24 14.39 8.16 9.37
CA ILE A 24 14.45 7.84 7.94
C ILE A 24 13.63 6.59 7.61
N VAL A 25 13.68 5.56 8.47
CA VAL A 25 12.86 4.34 8.31
C VAL A 25 11.38 4.64 8.56
N ASN A 26 11.04 5.64 9.39
CA ASN A 26 9.66 6.06 9.66
C ASN A 26 9.08 7.07 8.66
N LEU A 27 9.84 7.49 7.64
CA LEU A 27 9.38 8.48 6.64
C LEU A 27 8.71 7.83 5.41
N LYS A 28 8.63 6.50 5.34
CA LYS A 28 8.08 5.76 4.17
C LYS A 28 6.69 5.18 4.44
N ASN A 29 5.77 6.00 4.93
CA ASN A 29 4.56 5.45 5.56
C ASN A 29 3.37 5.25 4.63
N MET A 30 3.46 5.61 3.35
CA MET A 30 2.35 5.42 2.41
C MET A 30 2.79 4.86 1.05
N GLN A 31 2.27 3.69 0.71
CA GLN A 31 2.39 3.09 -0.62
C GLN A 31 1.03 3.03 -1.30
N VAL A 32 1.01 3.14 -2.63
CA VAL A 32 -0.24 3.09 -3.40
C VAL A 32 -0.14 2.04 -4.50
N ILE A 33 -1.04 1.06 -4.48
CA ILE A 33 -1.31 0.17 -5.62
C ILE A 33 -1.91 1.04 -6.73
N TYR A 34 -1.06 1.39 -7.69
CA TYR A 34 -1.33 2.46 -8.62
C TYR A 34 -1.16 1.98 -10.06
N ASN A 35 -2.02 2.48 -10.95
CA ASN A 35 -1.87 2.28 -12.39
C ASN A 35 -2.00 3.64 -13.10
N PRO A 36 -1.00 4.10 -13.87
CA PRO A 36 -1.02 5.41 -14.53
C PRO A 36 -2.16 5.58 -15.53
N LYS A 37 -2.65 4.47 -16.11
CA LYS A 37 -3.78 4.50 -17.06
C LYS A 37 -5.12 4.69 -16.35
N CYS A 38 -5.22 4.47 -15.05
CA CYS A 38 -6.46 4.61 -14.28
C CYS A 38 -6.74 6.09 -13.92
N SER A 39 -7.86 6.64 -14.40
CA SER A 39 -8.25 8.02 -14.09
C SER A 39 -8.37 8.30 -12.60
N LYS A 40 -8.86 7.34 -11.80
CA LYS A 40 -8.99 7.47 -10.34
C LYS A 40 -7.64 7.49 -9.63
N CYS A 41 -6.66 6.74 -10.12
CA CYS A 41 -5.28 6.80 -9.61
C CYS A 41 -4.67 8.19 -9.85
N ARG A 42 -4.87 8.78 -11.05
CA ARG A 42 -4.39 10.13 -11.35
C ARG A 42 -5.10 11.22 -10.53
N THR A 43 -6.38 11.03 -10.23
CA THR A 43 -7.09 11.92 -9.29
C THR A 43 -6.48 11.86 -7.90
N LEU A 44 -6.26 10.66 -7.35
CA LEU A 44 -5.61 10.51 -6.04
C LEU A 44 -4.21 11.15 -6.02
N GLU A 45 -3.36 10.87 -7.00
CA GLU A 45 -2.01 11.45 -7.12
C GLU A 45 -2.06 12.99 -7.05
N LYS A 46 -2.94 13.63 -7.81
CA LYS A 46 -3.12 15.09 -7.77
C LYS A 46 -3.51 15.59 -6.38
N GLU A 47 -4.42 14.90 -5.70
CA GLU A 47 -4.89 15.30 -4.38
C GLU A 47 -3.79 15.14 -3.32
N LEU A 48 -3.04 14.04 -3.36
CA LEU A 48 -1.88 13.82 -2.49
C LEU A 48 -0.80 14.89 -2.71
N ASP A 49 -0.49 15.21 -3.98
CA ASP A 49 0.49 16.24 -4.33
C ASP A 49 0.05 17.63 -3.86
N THR A 50 -1.24 17.96 -4.02
CA THR A 50 -1.81 19.24 -3.58
C THR A 50 -1.70 19.43 -2.07
N HIS A 51 -1.80 18.35 -1.30
CA HIS A 51 -1.70 18.35 0.16
C HIS A 51 -0.27 18.07 0.67
N GLY A 52 0.70 17.91 -0.23
CA GLY A 52 2.11 17.66 0.13
C GLY A 52 2.35 16.32 0.83
N VAL A 53 1.48 15.33 0.61
CA VAL A 53 1.60 14.00 1.22
C VAL A 53 2.64 13.17 0.46
N SER A 54 3.67 12.71 1.15
CA SER A 54 4.70 11.83 0.54
C SER A 54 4.16 10.41 0.39
N TRP A 55 4.37 9.80 -0.79
CA TRP A 55 3.93 8.45 -1.09
C TRP A 55 4.81 7.76 -2.13
N GLU A 56 4.74 6.43 -2.16
CA GLU A 56 5.44 5.61 -3.14
C GLU A 56 4.46 4.80 -4.00
N LYS A 57 4.79 4.69 -5.29
CA LYS A 57 4.05 3.88 -6.25
C LYS A 57 4.43 2.40 -6.11
N LEU A 58 3.45 1.54 -5.89
CA LEU A 58 3.63 0.08 -5.89
C LEU A 58 3.24 -0.48 -7.26
N THR A 59 4.25 -0.91 -8.06
CA THR A 59 4.09 -1.40 -9.43
C THR A 59 3.73 -2.90 -9.50
N TYR A 60 2.62 -3.27 -8.88
CA TYR A 60 2.15 -4.66 -8.73
C TYR A 60 1.94 -5.44 -10.05
N LEU A 61 1.71 -4.76 -11.17
CA LEU A 61 1.52 -5.43 -12.47
C LEU A 61 2.83 -5.97 -13.06
N GLU A 62 3.96 -5.34 -12.73
CA GLU A 62 5.28 -5.72 -13.25
C GLU A 62 6.01 -6.61 -12.25
N THR A 63 5.92 -6.28 -10.95
CA THR A 63 6.60 -7.01 -9.88
C THR A 63 5.81 -8.20 -9.34
N GLY A 64 4.53 -8.30 -9.72
CA GLY A 64 3.58 -9.19 -9.03
C GLY A 64 3.29 -8.74 -7.60
N ILE A 65 2.51 -9.56 -6.90
CA ILE A 65 2.23 -9.42 -5.47
C ILE A 65 2.14 -10.83 -4.85
N SER A 66 2.78 -11.02 -3.70
CA SER A 66 2.83 -12.35 -3.08
C SER A 66 1.52 -12.70 -2.39
N SER A 67 1.27 -13.99 -2.18
CA SER A 67 0.08 -14.46 -1.49
C SER A 67 -0.02 -13.92 -0.06
N GLU A 68 1.12 -13.83 0.63
CA GLU A 68 1.22 -13.30 2.00
C GLU A 68 0.87 -11.82 2.02
N ARG A 69 1.32 -11.06 1.03
CA ARG A 69 1.01 -9.64 0.93
C ARG A 69 -0.47 -9.41 0.64
N ILE A 70 -1.11 -10.26 -0.17
CA ILE A 70 -2.56 -10.19 -0.40
C ILE A 70 -3.32 -10.56 0.88
N ALA A 71 -2.87 -11.59 1.60
CA ALA A 71 -3.45 -11.95 2.90
C ALA A 71 -3.39 -10.79 3.89
N GLU A 72 -2.23 -10.11 3.98
CA GLU A 72 -2.07 -8.90 4.80
C GLU A 72 -3.05 -7.79 4.39
N LEU A 73 -3.22 -7.53 3.09
CA LEU A 73 -4.20 -6.53 2.62
C LEU A 73 -5.63 -6.90 3.03
N PHE A 74 -5.98 -8.18 2.94
CA PHE A 74 -7.31 -8.67 3.29
C PHE A 74 -7.55 -8.57 4.81
N ASP A 75 -6.54 -8.87 5.63
CA ASP A 75 -6.66 -8.83 7.10
C ASP A 75 -6.63 -7.40 7.67
N GLN A 76 -5.92 -6.49 7.01
CA GLN A 76 -5.79 -5.09 7.46
C GLN A 76 -6.92 -4.18 6.95
N TYR A 77 -7.70 -4.64 5.98
CA TYR A 77 -8.84 -3.87 5.48
C TYR A 77 -10.03 -4.02 6.42
N GLU A 78 -10.55 -2.91 6.93
CA GLU A 78 -11.66 -2.90 7.91
C GLU A 78 -13.01 -3.31 7.29
N GLY A 79 -13.14 -3.27 5.96
CA GLY A 79 -14.34 -3.70 5.25
C GLY A 79 -14.28 -5.16 4.77
N ASP A 80 -15.24 -5.56 3.95
CA ASP A 80 -15.17 -6.86 3.28
C ASP A 80 -13.97 -6.88 2.32
N TRP A 81 -13.05 -7.83 2.49
CA TRP A 81 -11.89 -8.02 1.62
C TRP A 81 -12.26 -8.13 0.14
N ARG A 82 -13.48 -8.58 -0.19
CA ARG A 82 -13.99 -8.62 -1.56
C ARG A 82 -13.99 -7.26 -2.24
N ASN A 83 -14.09 -6.16 -1.49
CA ASN A 83 -14.00 -4.81 -2.04
C ASN A 83 -12.61 -4.49 -2.61
N LEU A 84 -11.56 -5.21 -2.18
CA LEU A 84 -10.21 -5.12 -2.72
C LEU A 84 -10.07 -5.86 -4.05
N VAL A 85 -11.10 -6.56 -4.51
CA VAL A 85 -11.16 -7.26 -5.79
C VAL A 85 -11.90 -6.42 -6.80
N ARG A 86 -11.31 -6.27 -7.99
CA ARG A 86 -11.93 -5.60 -9.12
C ARG A 86 -12.75 -6.60 -9.94
N GLU A 87 -13.93 -6.95 -9.44
CA GLU A 87 -14.84 -7.98 -9.99
C GLU A 87 -15.14 -7.88 -11.50
N LYS A 88 -15.03 -6.68 -12.09
CA LYS A 88 -15.36 -6.40 -13.49
C LYS A 88 -14.16 -6.52 -14.45
N GLU A 89 -13.03 -7.07 -14.00
CA GLU A 89 -11.91 -7.35 -14.90
C GLU A 89 -12.22 -8.54 -15.82
N SER A 90 -11.72 -8.49 -17.06
CA SER A 90 -12.02 -9.52 -18.07
C SER A 90 -11.44 -10.88 -17.71
N VAL A 91 -10.36 -10.92 -16.92
CA VAL A 91 -9.69 -12.16 -16.48
C VAL A 91 -10.63 -13.13 -15.78
N PHE A 92 -11.64 -12.65 -15.05
CA PHE A 92 -12.64 -13.52 -14.42
C PHE A 92 -13.52 -14.21 -15.47
N LYS A 93 -14.00 -13.44 -16.45
CA LYS A 93 -14.82 -13.96 -17.55
C LYS A 93 -14.03 -14.94 -18.41
N GLU A 94 -12.77 -14.63 -18.69
CA GLU A 94 -11.86 -15.47 -19.48
C GLU A 94 -11.58 -16.81 -18.77
N ALA A 95 -11.45 -16.79 -17.44
CA ALA A 95 -11.30 -17.99 -16.62
C ALA A 95 -12.62 -18.74 -16.37
N GLY A 96 -13.77 -18.21 -16.78
CA GLY A 96 -15.08 -18.78 -16.48
C GLY A 96 -15.44 -18.74 -14.98
N LEU A 97 -14.83 -17.82 -14.22
CA LEU A 97 -15.00 -17.67 -12.78
C LEU A 97 -15.93 -16.52 -12.45
N ASN A 98 -16.73 -16.70 -11.40
CA ASN A 98 -17.49 -15.62 -10.78
C ASN A 98 -16.82 -15.23 -9.45
N PRO A 99 -16.30 -14.00 -9.32
CA PRO A 99 -15.64 -13.53 -8.09
C PRO A 99 -16.44 -13.76 -6.80
N LYS A 100 -17.77 -13.72 -6.90
CA LYS A 100 -18.68 -13.83 -5.76
C LYS A 100 -18.77 -15.24 -5.19
N ASP A 101 -18.49 -16.24 -6.02
CA ASP A 101 -18.59 -17.66 -5.65
C ASP A 101 -17.25 -18.19 -5.11
N MET A 102 -16.17 -17.41 -5.25
CA MET A 102 -14.83 -17.81 -4.82
C MET A 102 -14.66 -17.63 -3.30
N SER A 103 -14.01 -18.62 -2.70
CA SER A 103 -13.49 -18.54 -1.34
C SER A 103 -12.34 -17.54 -1.25
N ARG A 104 -11.96 -17.18 -0.02
CA ARG A 104 -10.83 -16.28 0.24
C ARG A 104 -9.54 -16.85 -0.36
N ASP A 105 -9.27 -18.13 -0.16
CA ASP A 105 -8.04 -18.79 -0.60
C ASP A 105 -7.97 -18.90 -2.13
N GLU A 106 -9.08 -19.27 -2.78
CA GLU A 106 -9.18 -19.27 -4.25
C GLU A 106 -8.98 -17.88 -4.83
N MET A 107 -9.56 -16.84 -4.20
CA MET A 107 -9.33 -15.47 -4.64
C MET A 107 -7.87 -15.07 -4.48
N MET A 108 -7.23 -15.37 -3.35
CA MET A 108 -5.82 -15.03 -3.14
C MET A 108 -4.94 -15.69 -4.20
N ALA A 109 -5.12 -16.98 -4.47
CA ALA A 109 -4.39 -17.68 -5.53
C ALA A 109 -4.62 -17.02 -6.90
N PHE A 110 -5.88 -16.71 -7.23
CA PHE A 110 -6.22 -16.05 -8.48
C PHE A 110 -5.60 -14.66 -8.62
N LEU A 111 -5.55 -13.87 -7.53
CA LEU A 111 -4.95 -12.53 -7.54
C LEU A 111 -3.42 -12.56 -7.65
N VAL A 112 -2.75 -13.61 -7.18
CA VAL A 112 -1.30 -13.81 -7.41
C VAL A 112 -1.05 -14.05 -8.91
N GLU A 113 -1.86 -14.89 -9.54
CA GLU A 113 -1.75 -15.20 -10.97
C GLU A 113 -2.21 -14.04 -11.86
N HIS A 114 -3.22 -13.29 -11.41
CA HIS A 114 -3.82 -12.17 -12.13
C HIS A 114 -3.86 -10.89 -11.29
N PRO A 115 -2.71 -10.24 -11.01
CA PRO A 115 -2.66 -9.04 -10.17
C PRO A 115 -3.54 -7.90 -10.67
N ILE A 116 -3.85 -7.86 -11.98
CA ILE A 116 -4.77 -6.89 -12.59
C ILE A 116 -6.18 -6.89 -11.97
N ALA A 117 -6.61 -8.01 -11.39
CA ALA A 117 -7.86 -8.17 -10.66
C ALA A 117 -7.85 -7.50 -9.27
N ILE A 118 -6.72 -6.95 -8.82
CA ILE A 118 -6.66 -6.16 -7.59
C ILE A 118 -7.26 -4.77 -7.84
N GLN A 119 -8.06 -4.31 -6.88
CA GLN A 119 -8.66 -2.99 -6.91
C GLN A 119 -7.59 -1.90 -6.89
N ARG A 120 -7.88 -0.78 -7.55
CA ARG A 120 -7.00 0.38 -7.61
C ARG A 120 -7.80 1.70 -7.64
N PRO A 121 -7.26 2.80 -7.11
CA PRO A 121 -6.07 2.83 -6.23
C PRO A 121 -6.38 2.25 -4.84
N ILE A 122 -5.44 1.50 -4.28
CA ILE A 122 -5.44 1.11 -2.86
C ILE A 122 -4.27 1.81 -2.20
N VAL A 123 -4.55 2.56 -1.14
CA VAL A 123 -3.56 3.22 -0.30
C VAL A 123 -3.26 2.31 0.88
N ILE A 124 -1.97 2.10 1.14
CA ILE A 124 -1.42 1.32 2.23
C ILE A 124 -0.68 2.30 3.13
N LYS A 125 -1.28 2.69 4.26
CA LYS A 125 -0.77 3.67 5.21
C LYS A 125 -0.49 2.99 6.55
N GLY A 126 0.73 2.51 6.75
CA GLY A 126 1.08 1.66 7.91
C GLY A 126 0.26 0.37 7.93
N LYS A 127 -0.70 0.25 8.87
CA LYS A 127 -1.64 -0.88 9.00
C LYS A 127 -3.02 -0.60 8.41
N GLN A 128 -3.22 0.58 7.82
CA GLN A 128 -4.51 0.98 7.27
C GLN A 128 -4.53 0.77 5.77
N ILE A 129 -5.59 0.10 5.29
CA ILE A 129 -5.85 -0.14 3.87
C ILE A 129 -7.06 0.69 3.46
N ILE A 130 -6.91 1.53 2.43
CA ILE A 130 -7.95 2.46 2.00
C ILE A 130 -8.18 2.32 0.49
N ILE A 131 -9.44 2.19 0.09
CA ILE A 131 -9.84 2.18 -1.32
C ILE A 131 -10.17 3.62 -1.75
N ALA A 132 -9.21 4.32 -2.34
CA ALA A 132 -9.34 5.75 -2.68
C ALA A 132 -9.97 5.98 -4.07
N ARG A 133 -11.16 5.43 -4.30
CA ARG A 133 -11.87 5.52 -5.60
C ARG A 133 -12.85 6.68 -5.69
N ASP A 134 -13.30 7.17 -4.54
CA ASP A 134 -14.23 8.26 -4.36
C ASP A 134 -13.61 9.33 -3.44
N GLU A 135 -14.35 10.41 -3.27
CA GLU A 135 -13.92 11.56 -2.47
C GLU A 135 -13.70 11.18 -1.00
N ALA A 136 -14.54 10.30 -0.45
CA ALA A 136 -14.42 9.84 0.92
C ALA A 136 -13.12 9.07 1.16
N GLY A 137 -12.78 8.12 0.28
CA GLY A 137 -11.54 7.35 0.37
C GLY A 137 -10.29 8.20 0.11
N ILE A 138 -10.38 9.20 -0.78
CA ILE A 138 -9.28 10.15 -0.99
C ILE A 138 -9.06 10.99 0.27
N LYS A 139 -10.12 11.52 0.88
CA LYS A 139 -10.03 12.29 2.12
C LYS A 139 -9.40 11.45 3.23
N GLN A 140 -9.83 10.21 3.40
CA GLN A 140 -9.26 9.27 4.37
C GLN A 140 -7.77 8.99 4.13
N ALA A 141 -7.31 9.01 2.88
CA ALA A 141 -5.89 8.80 2.58
C ALA A 141 -5.03 10.02 2.98
N ILE A 142 -5.59 11.22 2.85
CA ILE A 142 -4.92 12.49 3.17
C ILE A 142 -4.84 12.69 4.69
N ASP A 143 -5.95 12.45 5.39
CA ASP A 143 -6.07 12.54 6.86
C ASP A 143 -5.09 11.57 7.56
#